data_AF-A0A7Y4RDZ7-F1
#
_entry.id   AF-A0A7Y4RDZ7-F1
#
_cell.length_a   1.000
_cell.length_b   1.000
_cell.length_c   1.000
_cell.angle_alpha   90.00
_cell.angle_beta   90.00
_cell.angle_gamma   90.00
#
_symmetry.space_group_name_H-M   'P 1'
#
loop_
_entity.id
_entity.type
_entity.pdbx_description
1 polymer ?
#
loop_
_entity_poly.entity_id
_entity_poly.type
_entity_poly.pdbx_seq_one_letter_code
_entity_poly.pdbx_strand_id
1 'polypeptide(L)'
;MEAFKKFLAAIFALLFIITAIAALILFNFDRKAFTAETYQKAFANANFYDQLPAIMAETMVTTTTNNDQLPIVMRGLNAEVWDAFFRSLLPQDVLKSMGDEALNSIFAYWNMETNSAELSLIPIKTGMVSDAGVQAVFTLLETQPDCTLRQLGQMTVDLLSNGSLLFCNPPADVTPLLTPVIQGQMQMTALAIPDQFTLISAPPENDPRERLQTVRTLMRLSPILPLGFLLLMTLFAVNSLKSWLNWWGLPFIITGILAGLMGLSGAPVIGVIFQRILVTRMPAFLPTILLDYAGNLASAMVQTLLNPVLFQGLILALIGSAMVAGAYFIKVNK
;
A
#
# COMPACT_ATOMS: atom_id res chain seq x y z
N MET A 1 22.48 43.76 -26.92
CA MET A 1 21.54 42.67 -27.29
C MET A 1 21.98 41.30 -26.76
N GLU A 2 23.26 40.95 -26.81
CA GLU A 2 23.76 39.65 -26.30
C GLU A 2 23.56 39.43 -24.79
N ALA A 3 23.81 40.45 -23.97
CA ALA A 3 23.62 40.35 -22.52
C ALA A 3 22.17 39.99 -22.15
N PHE A 4 21.20 40.56 -22.87
CA PHE A 4 19.78 40.25 -22.69
C PHE A 4 19.45 38.80 -23.07
N LYS A 5 19.97 38.30 -24.20
CA LYS A 5 19.78 36.89 -24.60
C LYS A 5 20.36 35.92 -23.57
N LYS A 6 21.57 36.20 -23.05
CA LYS A 6 22.21 35.37 -22.00
C LYS A 6 21.43 35.40 -20.69
N PHE A 7 20.90 36.55 -20.30
CA PHE A 7 20.05 36.69 -19.11
C PHE A 7 18.77 35.85 -19.25
N LEU A 8 18.08 35.95 -20.39
CA LEU A 8 16.87 35.17 -20.67
C LEU A 8 17.16 33.65 -20.69
N ALA A 9 18.28 33.25 -21.29
CA ALA A 9 18.73 31.85 -21.28
C ALA A 9 18.99 31.32 -19.86
N ALA A 10 19.59 32.13 -18.98
CA ALA A 10 19.80 31.77 -17.58
C ALA A 10 18.47 31.58 -16.84
N ILE A 11 17.46 32.43 -17.09
CA ILE A 11 16.11 32.26 -16.54
C ILE A 11 15.50 30.95 -17.03
N PHE A 12 15.56 30.65 -18.33
CA PHE A 12 15.01 29.40 -18.86
C PHE A 12 15.77 28.16 -18.37
N ALA A 13 17.07 28.25 -18.16
CA ALA A 13 17.84 27.18 -17.52
C ALA A 13 17.36 26.92 -16.09
N LEU A 14 17.11 27.98 -15.30
CA LEU A 14 16.57 27.84 -13.95
C LEU A 14 15.15 27.24 -13.95
N LEU A 15 14.27 27.73 -14.82
CA LEU A 15 12.92 27.20 -14.97
C LEU A 15 12.93 25.75 -15.44
N PHE A 16 13.82 25.39 -16.37
CA PHE A 16 14.05 24.01 -16.77
C PHE A 16 14.43 23.15 -15.56
N ILE A 17 15.37 23.59 -14.73
CA ILE A 17 15.82 22.79 -13.58
C ILE A 17 14.64 22.47 -12.65
N ILE A 18 13.90 23.49 -12.23
CA ILE A 18 12.77 23.35 -11.31
C ILE A 18 11.70 22.43 -11.91
N THR A 19 11.36 22.65 -13.17
CA THR A 19 10.26 21.96 -13.83
C THR A 19 10.62 20.56 -14.28
N ALA A 20 11.89 20.29 -14.59
CA ALA A 20 12.39 18.95 -14.88
C ALA A 20 12.38 18.08 -13.62
N ILE A 21 12.77 18.61 -12.45
CA ILE A 21 12.65 17.88 -11.18
C ILE A 21 11.18 17.54 -10.89
N ALA A 22 10.29 18.54 -10.98
CA ALA A 22 8.87 18.32 -10.79
C ALA A 22 8.31 17.30 -11.79
N ALA A 23 8.69 17.40 -13.07
CA ALA A 23 8.24 16.49 -14.10
C ALA A 23 8.73 15.05 -13.88
N LEU A 24 9.98 14.85 -13.45
CA LEU A 24 10.49 13.53 -13.10
C LEU A 24 9.66 12.91 -11.98
N ILE A 25 9.35 13.67 -10.92
CA ILE A 25 8.55 13.16 -9.81
C ILE A 25 7.12 12.84 -10.27
N LEU A 26 6.42 13.81 -10.87
CA LEU A 26 5.02 13.67 -11.27
C LEU A 26 4.82 12.56 -12.31
N PHE A 27 5.69 12.48 -13.31
CA PHE A 27 5.59 11.45 -14.34
C PHE A 27 5.80 10.04 -13.78
N ASN A 28 6.78 9.83 -12.90
CA ASN A 28 6.97 8.53 -12.26
C ASN A 28 5.83 8.23 -11.27
N PHE A 29 5.31 9.24 -10.58
CA PHE A 29 4.17 9.10 -9.70
C PHE A 29 2.93 8.63 -10.46
N ASP A 30 2.59 9.24 -11.59
CA ASP A 30 1.48 8.77 -12.43
C ASP A 30 1.65 7.30 -12.88
N ARG A 31 2.87 6.93 -13.29
CA ARG A 31 3.15 5.57 -13.80
C ARG A 31 3.21 4.48 -12.73
N LYS A 32 3.46 4.83 -11.46
CA LYS A 32 3.71 3.84 -10.40
C LYS A 32 2.73 3.94 -9.22
N ALA A 33 2.29 5.12 -8.84
CA ALA A 33 1.36 5.30 -7.72
C ALA A 33 -0.08 4.87 -8.05
N PHE A 34 -0.43 4.76 -9.33
CA PHE A 34 -1.77 4.37 -9.77
C PHE A 34 -1.83 2.96 -10.36
N THR A 35 -0.96 2.06 -9.90
CA THR A 35 -0.90 0.67 -10.35
C THR A 35 -0.85 -0.27 -9.15
N ALA A 36 -1.73 -1.27 -9.12
CA ALA A 36 -1.78 -2.27 -8.04
C ALA A 36 -0.45 -3.00 -7.83
N GLU A 37 0.25 -3.33 -8.92
CA GLU A 37 1.55 -4.03 -8.88
C GLU A 37 2.59 -3.34 -7.98
N THR A 38 2.61 -2.00 -7.94
CA THR A 38 3.52 -1.24 -7.07
C THR A 38 3.26 -1.53 -5.59
N TYR A 39 1.99 -1.63 -5.20
CA TYR A 39 1.56 -1.85 -3.83
C TYR A 39 1.71 -3.32 -3.45
N GLN A 40 1.38 -4.24 -4.35
CA GLN A 40 1.61 -5.68 -4.15
C GLN A 40 3.09 -5.97 -3.91
N LYS A 41 4.01 -5.33 -4.67
CA LYS A 41 5.46 -5.43 -4.44
C LYS A 41 5.88 -4.84 -3.10
N ALA A 42 5.34 -3.68 -2.72
CA ALA A 42 5.62 -3.08 -1.43
C ALA A 42 5.16 -3.99 -0.27
N PHE A 43 3.97 -4.59 -0.40
CA PHE A 43 3.39 -5.49 0.62
C PHE A 43 4.19 -6.78 0.73
N ALA A 44 4.60 -7.36 -0.40
CA ALA A 44 5.46 -8.53 -0.43
C ALA A 44 6.83 -8.26 0.20
N ASN A 45 7.49 -7.13 -0.16
CA ASN A 45 8.80 -6.76 0.39
C ASN A 45 8.77 -6.49 1.89
N ALA A 46 7.62 -5.99 2.40
CA ALA A 46 7.43 -5.73 3.83
C ALA A 46 6.97 -6.96 4.63
N ASN A 47 6.78 -8.12 3.98
CA ASN A 47 6.12 -9.30 4.57
C ASN A 47 4.76 -8.97 5.22
N PHE A 48 4.05 -8.00 4.64
CA PHE A 48 2.81 -7.46 5.23
C PHE A 48 1.77 -8.55 5.47
N TYR A 49 1.60 -9.46 4.50
CA TYR A 49 0.62 -10.54 4.59
C TYR A 49 0.89 -11.55 5.71
N ASP A 50 2.16 -11.73 6.11
CA ASP A 50 2.52 -12.62 7.23
C ASP A 50 2.29 -11.96 8.61
N GLN A 51 2.24 -10.63 8.64
CA GLN A 51 2.01 -9.84 9.86
C GLN A 51 0.51 -9.59 10.11
N LEU A 52 -0.33 -9.70 9.08
CA LEU A 52 -1.78 -9.45 9.19
C LEU A 52 -2.46 -10.26 10.30
N PRO A 53 -2.23 -11.59 10.46
CA PRO A 53 -2.82 -12.36 11.56
C PRO A 53 -2.52 -11.78 12.95
N ALA A 54 -1.27 -11.36 13.18
CA ALA A 54 -0.86 -10.78 14.45
C ALA A 54 -1.51 -9.40 14.69
N ILE A 55 -1.65 -8.59 13.64
CA ILE A 55 -2.34 -7.30 13.72
C ILE A 55 -3.83 -7.50 14.05
N MET A 56 -4.48 -8.48 13.41
CA MET A 56 -5.89 -8.81 13.69
C MET A 56 -6.04 -9.31 15.13
N ALA A 57 -5.11 -10.14 15.60
CA ALA A 57 -5.09 -10.66 16.96
C ALA A 57 -4.97 -9.55 18.02
N GLU A 58 -4.04 -8.62 17.83
CA GLU A 58 -3.90 -7.46 18.72
C GLU A 58 -5.15 -6.59 18.71
N THR A 59 -5.73 -6.35 17.53
CA THR A 59 -6.96 -5.57 17.38
C THR A 59 -8.13 -6.19 18.15
N MET A 60 -8.27 -7.52 18.13
CA MET A 60 -9.28 -8.23 18.92
C MET A 60 -9.08 -7.99 20.41
N VAL A 61 -7.86 -8.15 20.92
CA VAL A 61 -7.55 -7.93 22.34
C VAL A 61 -7.80 -6.47 22.73
N THR A 62 -7.38 -5.49 21.94
CA THR A 62 -7.58 -4.07 22.24
C THR A 62 -9.05 -3.64 22.17
N THR A 63 -9.87 -4.31 21.37
CA THR A 63 -11.31 -4.01 21.30
C THR A 63 -12.06 -4.64 22.48
N THR A 64 -11.55 -5.75 23.02
CA THR A 64 -12.18 -6.48 24.14
C THR A 64 -12.08 -5.79 25.50
N THR A 65 -11.21 -4.80 25.68
CA THR A 65 -11.07 -4.06 26.94
C THR A 65 -12.24 -3.12 27.24
N ASN A 66 -13.10 -2.79 26.27
CA ASN A 66 -14.37 -2.08 26.47
C ASN A 66 -15.50 -3.11 26.66
N ASN A 67 -15.68 -3.57 27.91
CA ASN A 67 -15.96 -4.97 28.25
C ASN A 67 -17.44 -5.38 28.48
N ASP A 68 -18.43 -4.64 27.95
CA ASP A 68 -19.85 -4.93 28.27
C ASP A 68 -20.66 -5.61 27.13
N GLN A 69 -20.14 -5.66 25.90
CA GLN A 69 -20.91 -6.14 24.73
C GLN A 69 -20.39 -7.43 24.09
N LEU A 70 -19.22 -7.93 24.49
CA LEU A 70 -18.65 -9.14 23.89
C LEU A 70 -19.07 -10.40 24.65
N PRO A 71 -19.29 -11.53 23.94
CA PRO A 71 -19.54 -12.82 24.56
C PRO A 71 -18.41 -13.16 25.55
N ILE A 72 -18.79 -13.70 26.72
CA ILE A 72 -17.87 -14.08 27.81
C ILE A 72 -16.68 -14.92 27.32
N VAL A 73 -16.90 -15.68 26.25
CA VAL A 73 -15.95 -16.52 25.51
C VAL A 73 -14.69 -15.78 25.03
N MET A 74 -14.83 -14.54 24.56
CA MET A 74 -13.69 -13.78 24.04
C MET A 74 -12.89 -13.10 25.17
N ARG A 75 -13.40 -13.15 26.42
CA ARG A 75 -12.72 -12.60 27.58
C ARG A 75 -11.66 -13.59 28.06
N GLY A 76 -10.39 -13.20 27.93
CA GLY A 76 -9.25 -13.98 28.44
C GLY A 76 -8.42 -14.67 27.36
N LEU A 77 -8.84 -14.61 26.10
CA LEU A 77 -7.96 -14.98 24.98
C LEU A 77 -6.86 -13.92 24.82
N ASN A 78 -5.61 -14.35 24.90
CA ASN A 78 -4.46 -13.48 24.65
C ASN A 78 -4.21 -13.32 23.14
N ALA A 79 -3.32 -12.41 22.76
CA ALA A 79 -3.01 -12.15 21.36
C ALA A 79 -2.37 -13.36 20.65
N GLU A 80 -1.67 -14.24 21.37
CA GLU A 80 -1.01 -15.42 20.80
C GLU A 80 -2.03 -16.46 20.31
N VAL A 81 -3.08 -16.71 21.09
CA VAL A 81 -4.16 -17.63 20.68
C VAL A 81 -4.92 -17.09 19.47
N TRP A 82 -5.19 -15.78 19.47
CA TRP A 82 -5.82 -15.14 18.31
C TRP A 82 -4.93 -15.18 17.07
N ASP A 83 -3.63 -14.99 17.19
CA ASP A 83 -2.69 -15.07 16.07
C ASP A 83 -2.67 -16.49 15.48
N ALA A 84 -2.56 -17.52 16.32
CA ALA A 84 -2.63 -18.92 15.89
C ALA A 84 -3.96 -19.23 15.18
N PHE A 85 -5.08 -18.76 15.72
CA PHE A 85 -6.39 -18.90 15.11
C PHE A 85 -6.44 -18.25 13.71
N PHE A 86 -6.03 -16.98 13.60
CA PHE A 86 -6.06 -16.27 12.32
C PHE A 86 -5.08 -16.86 11.30
N ARG A 87 -3.91 -17.34 11.72
CA ARG A 87 -2.94 -18.01 10.83
C ARG A 87 -3.49 -19.33 10.28
N SER A 88 -4.22 -20.08 11.10
CA SER A 88 -4.87 -21.33 10.67
C SER A 88 -6.03 -21.06 9.72
N LEU A 89 -6.82 -20.01 9.98
CA LEU A 89 -7.99 -19.67 9.18
C LEU A 89 -7.63 -18.96 7.86
N LEU A 90 -6.63 -18.08 7.91
CA LEU A 90 -6.21 -17.19 6.84
C LEU A 90 -4.70 -17.36 6.61
N PRO A 91 -4.28 -18.44 5.95
CA PRO A 91 -2.88 -18.64 5.63
C PRO A 91 -2.38 -17.55 4.68
N GLN A 92 -1.06 -17.37 4.65
CA GLN A 92 -0.41 -16.25 3.96
C GLN A 92 -0.76 -16.16 2.46
N ASP A 93 -0.90 -17.30 1.78
CA ASP A 93 -1.27 -17.38 0.37
C ASP A 93 -2.69 -16.89 0.11
N VAL A 94 -3.64 -17.24 0.98
CA VAL A 94 -5.02 -16.75 0.94
C VAL A 94 -5.06 -15.25 1.19
N LEU A 95 -4.39 -14.77 2.25
CA LEU A 95 -4.30 -13.33 2.56
C LEU A 95 -3.69 -12.54 1.42
N LYS A 96 -2.62 -13.07 0.81
CA LYS A 96 -1.97 -12.46 -0.34
C LYS A 96 -2.91 -12.40 -1.53
N SER A 97 -3.57 -13.50 -1.89
CA SER A 97 -4.50 -13.55 -3.02
C SER A 97 -5.64 -12.53 -2.84
N MET A 98 -6.23 -12.49 -1.63
CA MET A 98 -7.29 -11.55 -1.30
C MET A 98 -6.81 -10.10 -1.34
N GLY A 99 -5.63 -9.82 -0.77
CA GLY A 99 -5.05 -8.48 -0.78
C GLY A 99 -4.70 -8.00 -2.20
N ASP A 100 -4.14 -8.88 -3.02
CA ASP A 100 -3.78 -8.59 -4.40
C ASP A 100 -5.04 -8.33 -5.25
N GLU A 101 -6.11 -9.12 -5.05
CA GLU A 101 -7.42 -8.91 -5.68
C GLU A 101 -8.07 -7.59 -5.22
N ALA A 102 -8.05 -7.30 -3.91
CA ALA A 102 -8.56 -6.05 -3.36
C ALA A 102 -7.85 -4.83 -3.98
N LEU A 103 -6.52 -4.88 -4.07
CA LEU A 103 -5.73 -3.83 -4.70
C LEU A 103 -6.09 -3.69 -6.18
N ASN A 104 -6.16 -4.79 -6.94
CA ASN A 104 -6.55 -4.76 -8.34
C ASN A 104 -7.93 -4.10 -8.52
N SER A 105 -8.89 -4.48 -7.69
CA SER A 105 -10.27 -3.95 -7.69
C SER A 105 -10.31 -2.45 -7.37
N ILE A 106 -9.57 -1.99 -6.35
CA ILE A 106 -9.45 -0.57 -5.98
C ILE A 106 -8.80 0.24 -7.10
N PHE A 107 -7.73 -0.27 -7.71
CA PHE A 107 -7.05 0.44 -8.79
C PHE A 107 -7.86 0.44 -10.09
N ALA A 108 -8.58 -0.64 -10.41
CA ALA A 108 -9.54 -0.66 -11.51
C ALA A 108 -10.62 0.41 -11.29
N TYR A 109 -11.13 0.52 -10.06
CA TYR A 109 -12.06 1.59 -9.68
C TYR A 109 -11.46 2.98 -9.85
N TRP A 110 -10.26 3.27 -9.31
CA TRP A 110 -9.61 4.58 -9.44
C TRP A 110 -9.21 4.93 -10.87
N ASN A 111 -8.90 3.93 -11.69
CA ASN A 111 -8.59 4.07 -13.11
C ASN A 111 -9.85 4.23 -13.98
N MET A 112 -11.05 4.18 -13.39
CA MET A 112 -12.35 4.21 -14.07
C MET A 112 -12.58 3.02 -15.02
N GLU A 113 -11.94 1.88 -14.74
CA GLU A 113 -12.18 0.61 -15.44
C GLU A 113 -13.46 -0.06 -14.91
N THR A 114 -13.77 0.15 -13.62
CA THR A 114 -14.98 -0.34 -12.95
C THR A 114 -15.68 0.78 -12.19
N ASN A 115 -16.97 0.62 -11.87
CA ASN A 115 -17.75 1.56 -11.06
C ASN A 115 -17.76 1.24 -9.56
N SER A 116 -17.24 0.07 -9.18
CA SER A 116 -17.09 -0.36 -7.80
C SER A 116 -15.75 -1.05 -7.61
N ALA A 117 -15.24 -0.97 -6.40
CA ALA A 117 -14.19 -1.82 -5.87
C ALA A 117 -14.84 -2.83 -4.94
N GLU A 118 -14.70 -4.11 -5.27
CA GLU A 118 -15.28 -5.25 -4.56
C GLU A 118 -14.18 -6.17 -4.05
N LEU A 119 -14.41 -6.74 -2.87
CA LEU A 119 -13.56 -7.75 -2.24
C LEU A 119 -14.31 -9.08 -2.21
N SER A 120 -13.73 -10.12 -2.81
CA SER A 120 -14.24 -11.49 -2.70
C SER A 120 -14.00 -12.04 -1.30
N LEU A 121 -15.05 -12.55 -0.66
CA LEU A 121 -15.00 -13.23 0.63
C LEU A 121 -15.05 -14.75 0.48
N ILE A 122 -15.13 -15.26 -0.76
CA ILE A 122 -15.13 -16.69 -1.06
C ILE A 122 -13.92 -17.42 -0.44
N PRO A 123 -12.69 -16.89 -0.49
CA PRO A 123 -11.55 -17.58 0.14
C PRO A 123 -11.71 -17.74 1.65
N ILE A 124 -12.24 -16.72 2.33
CA ILE A 124 -12.55 -16.78 3.78
C ILE A 124 -13.61 -17.84 4.04
N LYS A 125 -14.72 -17.81 3.27
CA LYS A 125 -15.82 -18.79 3.42
C LYS A 125 -15.31 -20.22 3.21
N THR A 126 -14.47 -20.43 2.21
CA THR A 126 -13.86 -21.72 1.90
C THR A 126 -12.93 -22.16 3.04
N GLY A 127 -12.10 -21.25 3.56
CA GLY A 127 -11.23 -21.51 4.72
C GLY A 127 -12.04 -21.89 5.97
N MET A 128 -13.14 -21.20 6.23
CA MET A 128 -14.04 -21.49 7.36
C MET A 128 -14.65 -22.90 7.27
N VAL A 129 -15.10 -23.35 6.10
CA VAL A 129 -15.73 -24.67 5.97
C VAL A 129 -14.72 -25.81 5.78
N SER A 130 -13.44 -25.50 5.67
CA SER A 130 -12.36 -26.47 5.51
C SER A 130 -11.97 -27.15 6.82
N ASP A 131 -11.26 -28.27 6.71
CA ASP A 131 -10.68 -28.96 7.86
C ASP A 131 -9.75 -28.04 8.67
N ALA A 132 -9.04 -27.11 8.01
CA ALA A 132 -8.21 -26.11 8.68
C ALA A 132 -9.02 -25.10 9.51
N GLY A 133 -10.22 -24.75 9.04
CA GLY A 133 -11.17 -23.91 9.78
C GLY A 133 -11.68 -24.63 11.03
N VAL A 134 -12.04 -25.90 10.91
CA VAL A 134 -12.46 -26.73 12.05
C VAL A 134 -11.31 -26.88 13.05
N GLN A 135 -10.09 -27.13 12.58
CA GLN A 135 -8.91 -27.23 13.44
C GLN A 135 -8.57 -25.90 14.13
N ALA A 136 -8.80 -24.75 13.46
CA ALA A 136 -8.64 -23.45 14.08
C ALA A 136 -9.59 -23.26 15.27
N VAL A 137 -10.84 -23.73 15.15
CA VAL A 137 -11.79 -23.72 16.26
C VAL A 137 -11.30 -24.62 17.40
N PHE A 138 -10.84 -25.84 17.12
CA PHE A 138 -10.29 -26.71 18.16
C PHE A 138 -9.06 -26.11 18.85
N THR A 139 -8.17 -25.45 18.11
CA THR A 139 -7.03 -24.72 18.68
C THR A 139 -7.49 -23.68 19.70
N LEU A 140 -8.60 -22.99 19.41
CA LEU A 140 -9.20 -22.05 20.35
C LEU A 140 -9.82 -22.76 21.56
N LEU A 141 -10.45 -23.92 21.39
CA LEU A 141 -11.03 -24.70 22.50
C LEU A 141 -9.97 -25.30 23.42
N GLU A 142 -8.85 -25.78 22.89
CA GLU A 142 -7.76 -26.40 23.66
C GLU A 142 -7.10 -25.41 24.64
N THR A 143 -7.22 -24.11 24.38
CA THR A 143 -6.69 -23.05 25.26
C THR A 143 -7.62 -22.72 26.43
N GLN A 144 -8.83 -23.25 26.42
CA GLN A 144 -9.83 -23.05 27.47
C GLN A 144 -9.69 -24.09 28.59
N PRO A 145 -10.20 -23.81 29.80
CA PRO A 145 -10.25 -24.82 30.86
C PRO A 145 -11.11 -26.01 30.45
N ASP A 146 -10.77 -27.19 30.99
CA ASP A 146 -11.47 -28.45 30.73
C ASP A 146 -12.97 -28.34 31.05
N CYS A 147 -13.80 -28.85 30.15
CA CYS A 147 -15.25 -28.85 30.32
C CYS A 147 -15.69 -29.76 31.48
N THR A 148 -16.56 -29.25 32.35
CA THR A 148 -17.33 -30.13 33.24
C THR A 148 -18.44 -30.85 32.48
N LEU A 149 -18.88 -32.02 32.97
CA LEU A 149 -20.00 -32.78 32.39
C LEU A 149 -21.28 -31.94 32.19
N ARG A 150 -21.56 -30.99 33.10
CA ARG A 150 -22.71 -30.08 32.97
C ARG A 150 -22.52 -29.07 31.83
N GLN A 151 -21.30 -28.55 31.67
CA GLN A 151 -20.99 -27.60 30.60
C GLN A 151 -21.01 -28.27 29.22
N LEU A 152 -20.56 -29.53 29.10
CA LEU A 152 -20.66 -30.29 27.84
C LEU A 152 -22.13 -30.45 27.38
N GLY A 153 -23.03 -30.76 28.33
CA GLY A 153 -24.46 -30.86 28.03
C GLY A 153 -25.07 -29.52 27.59
N GLN A 154 -24.72 -28.43 28.26
CA GLN A 154 -25.19 -27.08 27.91
C GLN A 154 -24.65 -26.62 26.55
N MET A 155 -23.35 -26.82 26.29
CA MET A 155 -22.70 -26.48 25.02
C MET A 155 -23.38 -27.17 23.84
N THR A 156 -23.75 -28.45 23.98
CA THR A 156 -24.45 -29.20 22.94
C THR A 156 -25.84 -28.61 22.64
N VAL A 157 -26.58 -28.24 23.69
CA VAL A 157 -27.91 -27.61 23.54
C VAL A 157 -27.78 -26.21 22.94
N ASP A 158 -26.80 -25.42 23.38
CA ASP A 158 -26.56 -24.06 22.88
C ASP A 158 -26.12 -24.05 21.41
N LEU A 159 -25.26 -25.00 21.01
CA LEU A 159 -24.85 -25.21 19.61
C LEU A 159 -26.03 -25.59 18.70
N LEU A 160 -27.03 -26.32 19.23
CA LEU A 160 -28.22 -26.71 18.46
C LEU A 160 -29.30 -25.62 18.45
N SER A 161 -29.32 -24.75 19.46
CA SER A 161 -30.35 -23.72 19.66
C SER A 161 -29.89 -22.30 19.34
N ASN A 162 -28.66 -22.13 18.83
CA ASN A 162 -28.05 -20.82 18.53
C ASN A 162 -27.97 -19.90 19.78
N GLY A 163 -27.77 -20.50 20.96
CA GLY A 163 -27.69 -19.81 22.25
C GLY A 163 -26.35 -19.12 22.52
N SER A 164 -26.22 -18.48 23.69
CA SER A 164 -24.95 -17.89 24.14
C SER A 164 -23.96 -18.99 24.50
N LEU A 165 -23.12 -19.38 23.54
CA LEU A 165 -22.17 -20.46 23.66
C LEU A 165 -21.19 -20.20 24.81
N LEU A 166 -21.17 -21.08 25.81
CA LEU A 166 -20.06 -21.20 26.75
C LEU A 166 -19.06 -22.20 26.16
N PHE A 167 -17.86 -21.74 25.78
CA PHE A 167 -16.82 -22.63 25.26
C PHE A 167 -15.88 -23.08 26.39
N CYS A 168 -15.48 -24.34 26.34
CA CYS A 168 -14.51 -24.99 27.22
C CYS A 168 -13.78 -26.08 26.42
N ASN A 169 -12.66 -26.60 26.93
CA ASN A 169 -11.89 -27.64 26.27
C ASN A 169 -12.59 -29.01 26.39
N PRO A 170 -13.10 -29.62 25.30
CA PRO A 170 -13.78 -30.90 25.37
C PRO A 170 -12.80 -32.06 25.58
N PRO A 171 -13.19 -33.16 26.25
CA PRO A 171 -12.36 -34.35 26.34
C PRO A 171 -12.09 -34.95 24.95
N ALA A 172 -10.88 -35.51 24.76
CA ALA A 172 -10.44 -36.07 23.47
C ALA A 172 -11.39 -37.13 22.89
N ASP A 173 -12.09 -37.89 23.74
CA ASP A 173 -13.06 -38.91 23.32
C ASP A 173 -14.31 -38.32 22.65
N VAL A 174 -14.60 -37.03 22.90
CA VAL A 174 -15.80 -36.33 22.41
C VAL A 174 -15.47 -35.45 21.19
N THR A 175 -14.20 -35.12 20.97
CA THR A 175 -13.73 -34.30 19.84
C THR A 175 -14.24 -34.81 18.47
N PRO A 176 -14.15 -36.12 18.13
CA PRO A 176 -14.65 -36.61 16.84
C PRO A 176 -16.17 -36.48 16.68
N LEU A 177 -16.91 -36.45 17.79
CA LEU A 177 -18.37 -36.27 17.78
C LEU A 177 -18.74 -34.79 17.58
N LEU A 178 -17.88 -33.86 17.98
CA LEU A 178 -18.09 -32.42 17.83
C LEU A 178 -17.67 -31.89 16.45
N THR A 179 -16.71 -32.55 15.78
CA THR A 179 -16.26 -32.18 14.42
C THR A 179 -17.42 -31.90 13.44
N PRO A 180 -18.40 -32.81 13.22
CA PRO A 180 -19.50 -32.54 12.29
C PRO A 180 -20.42 -31.41 12.74
N VAL A 181 -20.57 -31.19 14.06
CA VAL A 181 -21.36 -30.09 14.60
C VAL A 181 -20.68 -28.75 14.32
N ILE A 182 -19.38 -28.65 14.59
CA ILE A 182 -18.58 -27.45 14.30
C ILE A 182 -18.60 -27.18 12.80
N GLN A 183 -18.35 -28.19 11.97
CA GLN A 183 -18.38 -28.05 10.51
C GLN A 183 -19.75 -27.56 10.01
N GLY A 184 -20.84 -28.12 10.53
CA GLY A 184 -22.20 -27.67 10.22
C GLY A 184 -22.45 -26.21 10.62
N GLN A 185 -21.99 -25.81 11.81
CA GLN A 185 -22.11 -24.41 12.27
C GLN A 185 -21.26 -23.44 11.44
N MET A 186 -20.04 -23.83 11.07
CA MET A 186 -19.18 -23.03 10.20
C MET A 186 -19.79 -22.89 8.80
N GLN A 187 -20.42 -23.95 8.27
CA GLN A 187 -21.14 -23.91 7.00
C GLN A 187 -22.34 -22.95 7.07
N MET A 188 -23.13 -23.01 8.14
CA MET A 188 -24.25 -22.08 8.34
C MET A 188 -23.78 -20.63 8.47
N THR A 189 -22.70 -20.40 9.20
CA THR A 189 -22.11 -19.05 9.35
C THR A 189 -21.54 -18.55 8.02
N ALA A 190 -20.86 -19.42 7.26
CA ALA A 190 -20.34 -19.07 5.94
C ALA A 190 -21.46 -18.72 4.95
N LEU A 191 -22.63 -19.36 5.03
CA LEU A 191 -23.79 -19.02 4.20
C LEU A 191 -24.39 -17.65 4.53
N ALA A 192 -24.27 -17.19 5.78
CA ALA A 192 -24.72 -15.86 6.19
C ALA A 192 -23.78 -14.73 5.70
N ILE A 193 -22.51 -15.07 5.40
CA ILE A 193 -21.53 -14.12 4.87
C ILE A 193 -21.73 -13.99 3.35
N PRO A 194 -21.90 -12.76 2.81
CA PRO A 194 -22.03 -12.56 1.36
C PRO A 194 -20.74 -12.98 0.63
N ASP A 195 -20.85 -13.38 -0.63
CA ASP A 195 -19.69 -13.78 -1.44
C ASP A 195 -18.74 -12.63 -1.75
N GLN A 196 -19.28 -11.41 -1.78
CA GLN A 196 -18.52 -10.20 -2.10
C GLN A 196 -18.95 -9.04 -1.21
N PHE A 197 -18.00 -8.14 -0.95
CA PHE A 197 -18.22 -6.92 -0.20
C PHE A 197 -17.76 -5.71 -1.02
N THR A 198 -18.66 -4.74 -1.23
CA THR A 198 -18.34 -3.50 -1.94
C THR A 198 -17.57 -2.57 -1.01
N LEU A 199 -16.28 -2.37 -1.28
CA LEU A 199 -15.41 -1.47 -0.53
C LEU A 199 -15.75 -0.01 -0.84
N ILE A 200 -15.91 0.31 -2.13
CA ILE A 200 -16.15 1.66 -2.63
C ILE A 200 -17.02 1.55 -3.89
N SER A 201 -17.95 2.49 -4.07
CA SER A 201 -18.76 2.63 -5.27
C SER A 201 -18.74 4.06 -5.77
N ALA A 202 -18.85 4.23 -7.10
CA ALA A 202 -18.90 5.52 -7.74
C ALA A 202 -20.16 6.29 -7.30
N PRO A 203 -20.05 7.55 -6.87
CA PRO A 203 -21.21 8.38 -6.63
C PRO A 203 -21.88 8.71 -7.98
N PRO A 204 -23.23 8.81 -8.02
CA PRO A 204 -23.96 9.10 -9.27
C PRO A 204 -23.72 10.51 -9.80
N GLU A 205 -23.31 11.45 -8.94
CA GLU A 205 -22.95 12.83 -9.29
C GLU A 205 -21.61 13.22 -8.65
N ASN A 206 -20.87 14.12 -9.32
CA ASN A 206 -19.59 14.66 -8.85
C ASN A 206 -18.54 13.59 -8.52
N ASP A 207 -18.30 12.67 -9.45
CA ASP A 207 -17.32 11.61 -9.27
C ASP A 207 -15.90 12.18 -9.04
N PRO A 208 -15.29 11.98 -7.85
CA PRO A 208 -13.95 12.49 -7.56
C PRO A 208 -12.87 11.90 -8.47
N ARG A 209 -13.14 10.77 -9.13
CA ARG A 209 -12.22 10.11 -10.06
C ARG A 209 -11.98 10.93 -11.33
N GLU A 210 -12.94 11.75 -11.77
CA GLU A 210 -12.74 12.65 -12.92
C GLU A 210 -11.66 13.70 -12.64
N ARG A 211 -11.68 14.27 -11.43
CA ARG A 211 -10.62 15.19 -10.97
C ARG A 211 -9.29 14.48 -10.89
N LEU A 212 -9.28 13.24 -10.40
CA LEU A 212 -8.06 12.43 -10.36
C LEU A 212 -7.48 12.22 -11.77
N GLN A 213 -8.31 11.88 -12.75
CA GLN A 213 -7.89 11.68 -14.15
C GLN A 213 -7.36 12.96 -14.79
N THR A 214 -7.94 14.10 -14.44
CA THR A 214 -7.42 15.42 -14.85
C THR A 214 -6.02 15.65 -14.28
N VAL A 215 -5.82 15.40 -12.99
CA VAL A 215 -4.52 15.51 -12.33
C VAL A 215 -3.51 14.52 -12.95
N ARG A 216 -3.92 13.29 -13.24
CA ARG A 216 -3.08 12.28 -13.91
C ARG A 216 -2.67 12.69 -15.30
N THR A 217 -3.58 13.26 -16.08
CA THR A 217 -3.27 13.80 -17.41
C THR A 217 -2.23 14.91 -17.30
N LEU A 218 -2.34 15.81 -16.32
CA LEU A 218 -1.35 16.85 -16.06
C LEU A 218 0.02 16.25 -15.66
N MET A 219 0.03 15.23 -14.79
CA MET A 219 1.25 14.52 -14.41
C MET A 219 1.90 13.80 -15.59
N ARG A 220 1.12 13.21 -16.50
CA ARG A 220 1.62 12.55 -17.70
C ARG A 220 2.21 13.54 -18.71
N LEU A 221 1.62 14.74 -18.79
CA LEU A 221 2.07 15.82 -19.67
C LEU A 221 3.18 16.69 -19.05
N SER A 222 3.53 16.48 -17.78
CA SER A 222 4.53 17.28 -17.08
C SER A 222 5.89 17.35 -17.78
N PRO A 223 6.38 16.33 -18.53
CA PRO A 223 7.65 16.43 -19.25
C PRO A 223 7.66 17.44 -20.42
N ILE A 224 6.50 17.86 -20.92
CA ILE A 224 6.41 18.81 -22.04
C ILE A 224 6.96 20.18 -21.63
N LEU A 225 6.68 20.59 -20.39
CA LEU A 225 7.05 21.91 -19.88
C LEU A 225 8.57 22.13 -19.77
N PRO A 226 9.38 21.24 -19.15
CA PRO A 226 10.83 21.37 -19.18
C PRO A 226 11.39 21.26 -20.61
N LEU A 227 10.84 20.40 -21.48
CA LEU A 227 11.25 20.34 -22.88
C LEU A 227 11.03 21.69 -23.60
N GLY A 228 9.91 22.36 -23.32
CA GLY A 228 9.63 23.70 -23.81
C GLY A 228 10.67 24.73 -23.35
N PHE A 229 11.03 24.74 -22.07
CA PHE A 229 12.07 25.65 -21.56
C PHE A 229 13.45 25.37 -22.14
N LEU A 230 13.78 24.10 -22.33
CA LEU A 230 15.02 23.67 -22.93
C LEU A 230 15.11 24.06 -24.42
N LEU A 231 13.98 24.02 -25.16
CA LEU A 231 13.89 24.55 -26.52
C LEU A 231 14.00 26.08 -26.56
N LEU A 232 13.34 26.80 -25.65
CA LEU A 232 13.51 28.26 -25.57
C LEU A 232 14.96 28.61 -25.26
N MET A 233 15.59 27.89 -24.33
CA MET A 233 17.00 28.06 -24.01
C MET A 233 17.91 27.81 -25.22
N THR A 234 17.62 26.82 -26.09
CA THR A 234 18.40 26.66 -27.33
C THR A 234 18.29 27.86 -28.25
N LEU A 235 17.07 28.34 -28.49
CA LEU A 235 16.82 29.47 -29.40
C LEU A 235 17.57 30.75 -28.98
N PHE A 236 17.72 31.00 -27.68
CA PHE A 236 18.36 32.22 -27.18
C PHE A 236 19.86 32.11 -26.91
N ALA A 237 20.37 30.91 -26.58
CA ALA A 237 21.74 30.73 -26.09
C ALA A 237 22.70 30.04 -27.08
N VAL A 238 22.16 29.28 -28.03
CA VAL A 238 22.94 28.36 -28.85
C VAL A 238 23.38 29.04 -30.15
N ASN A 239 24.63 29.50 -30.14
CA ASN A 239 25.30 30.03 -31.33
C ASN A 239 26.37 29.07 -31.88
N SER A 240 26.66 27.97 -31.17
CA SER A 240 27.65 26.97 -31.56
C SER A 240 27.41 25.65 -30.82
N LEU A 241 27.97 24.55 -31.34
CA LEU A 241 27.89 23.23 -30.71
C LEU A 241 28.47 23.24 -29.28
N LYS A 242 29.58 23.96 -29.06
CA LYS A 242 30.17 24.14 -27.73
C LYS A 242 29.25 24.88 -26.77
N SER A 243 28.56 25.93 -27.25
CA SER A 243 27.57 26.65 -26.45
C SER A 243 26.40 25.74 -26.07
N TRP A 244 25.88 24.98 -27.03
CA TRP A 244 24.80 24.01 -26.80
C TRP A 244 25.13 23.00 -25.71
N LEU A 245 26.30 22.35 -25.82
CA LEU A 245 26.73 21.36 -24.86
C LEU A 245 26.87 21.93 -23.43
N ASN A 246 27.40 23.15 -23.28
CA ASN A 246 27.52 23.78 -21.97
C ASN A 246 26.16 24.21 -21.40
N TRP A 247 25.30 24.84 -22.22
CA TRP A 247 24.00 25.35 -21.77
C TRP A 247 23.01 24.23 -21.44
N TRP A 248 23.10 23.07 -22.07
CA TRP A 248 22.29 21.90 -21.68
C TRP A 248 22.96 21.07 -20.60
N GLY A 249 24.28 20.88 -20.69
CA GLY A 249 25.02 20.02 -19.80
C GLY A 249 24.94 20.47 -18.35
N LEU A 250 25.12 21.76 -18.07
CA LEU A 250 25.08 22.27 -16.69
C LEU A 250 23.70 22.10 -16.03
N PRO A 251 22.56 22.51 -16.65
CA PRO A 251 21.24 22.23 -16.10
C PRO A 251 20.95 20.73 -15.93
N PHE A 252 21.36 19.87 -16.87
CA PHE A 252 21.19 18.42 -16.74
C PHE A 252 21.95 17.85 -15.53
N ILE A 253 23.18 18.31 -15.29
CA ILE A 253 23.94 17.94 -14.09
C ILE A 253 23.19 18.36 -12.83
N ILE A 254 22.77 19.63 -12.75
CA ILE A 254 22.10 20.17 -11.56
C ILE A 254 20.78 19.43 -11.30
N THR A 255 19.93 19.30 -12.32
CA THR A 255 18.67 18.55 -12.23
C THR A 255 18.91 17.10 -11.82
N GLY A 256 19.89 16.44 -12.44
CA GLY A 256 20.21 15.04 -12.17
C GLY A 256 20.69 14.81 -10.73
N ILE A 257 21.57 15.68 -10.23
CA ILE A 257 22.04 15.63 -8.83
C ILE A 257 20.88 15.89 -7.87
N LEU A 258 20.08 16.93 -8.08
CA LEU A 258 18.95 17.26 -7.20
C LEU A 258 17.89 16.16 -7.19
N ALA A 259 17.52 15.62 -8.35
CA ALA A 259 16.60 14.49 -8.47
C ALA A 259 17.17 13.23 -7.81
N GLY A 260 18.47 12.96 -7.96
CA GLY A 260 19.15 11.86 -7.29
C GLY A 260 19.14 12.00 -5.77
N LEU A 261 19.44 13.19 -5.25
CA LEU A 261 19.35 13.49 -3.81
C LEU A 261 17.93 13.31 -3.30
N MET A 262 16.91 13.77 -4.02
CA MET A 262 15.50 13.55 -3.67
C MET A 262 15.12 12.08 -3.72
N GLY A 263 15.61 11.31 -4.69
CA GLY A 263 15.37 9.87 -4.76
C GLY A 263 15.97 9.11 -3.58
N LEU A 264 17.16 9.51 -3.13
CA LEU A 264 17.85 8.89 -2.00
C LEU A 264 17.24 9.28 -0.64
N SER A 265 16.94 10.56 -0.46
CA SER A 265 16.44 11.12 0.82
C SER A 265 14.92 11.20 0.93
N GLY A 266 14.19 11.01 -0.16
CA GLY A 266 12.75 11.18 -0.17
C GLY A 266 12.01 10.11 0.62
N ALA A 267 12.50 8.87 0.65
CA ALA A 267 11.91 7.80 1.47
C ALA A 267 11.87 8.14 2.97
N PRO A 268 13.00 8.47 3.65
CA PRO A 268 12.96 8.81 5.06
C PRO A 268 12.19 10.10 5.33
N VAL A 269 12.30 11.12 4.46
CA VAL A 269 11.59 12.40 4.65
C VAL A 269 10.08 12.22 4.53
N ILE A 270 9.61 11.57 3.46
CA ILE A 270 8.16 11.36 3.25
C ILE A 270 7.62 10.38 4.30
N GLY A 271 8.39 9.37 4.70
CA GLY A 271 8.01 8.45 5.78
C GLY A 271 7.67 9.20 7.08
N VAL A 272 8.54 10.13 7.51
CA VAL A 272 8.31 10.96 8.70
C VAL A 272 7.08 11.88 8.53
N ILE A 273 6.93 12.50 7.36
CA ILE A 273 5.77 13.36 7.07
C ILE A 273 4.47 12.54 7.12
N PHE A 274 4.46 11.37 6.48
CA PHE A 274 3.30 10.49 6.42
C PHE A 274 2.93 9.97 7.79
N GLN A 275 3.91 9.54 8.59
CA GLN A 275 3.69 9.14 9.99
C GLN A 275 3.07 10.28 10.79
N ARG A 276 3.56 11.52 10.65
CA ARG A 276 3.00 12.68 11.36
C ARG A 276 1.56 12.97 10.96
N ILE A 277 1.24 12.89 9.65
CA ILE A 277 -0.12 13.08 9.15
C ILE A 277 -1.04 11.97 9.64
N LEU A 278 -0.60 10.71 9.56
CA LEU A 278 -1.33 9.56 10.05
C LEU A 278 -1.65 9.70 11.53
N VAL A 279 -0.66 9.97 12.39
CA VAL A 279 -0.88 10.13 13.84
C VAL A 279 -1.88 11.26 14.14
N THR A 280 -1.91 12.32 13.32
CA THR A 280 -2.83 13.45 13.53
C THR A 280 -4.25 13.16 13.04
N ARG A 281 -4.41 12.28 12.05
CA ARG A 281 -5.70 12.00 11.37
C ARG A 281 -6.30 10.64 11.73
N MET A 282 -5.51 9.74 12.29
CA MET A 282 -5.98 8.41 12.68
C MET A 282 -6.91 8.53 13.88
N PRO A 283 -8.04 7.80 13.85
CA PRO A 283 -8.87 7.64 15.03
C PRO A 283 -8.11 6.97 16.18
N ALA A 284 -8.43 7.34 17.42
CA ALA A 284 -7.78 6.81 18.63
C ALA A 284 -8.02 5.30 18.87
N PHE A 285 -8.83 4.63 18.05
CA PHE A 285 -9.13 3.20 18.18
C PHE A 285 -8.15 2.29 17.42
N LEU A 286 -7.23 2.85 16.63
CA LEU A 286 -6.25 2.02 15.91
C LEU A 286 -5.09 1.63 16.85
N PRO A 287 -4.73 0.34 16.95
CA PRO A 287 -3.63 -0.10 17.80
C PRO A 287 -2.31 0.53 17.34
N THR A 288 -1.42 0.79 18.30
CA THR A 288 -0.10 1.40 18.04
C THR A 288 0.75 0.56 17.09
N ILE A 289 0.57 -0.76 17.08
CA ILE A 289 1.27 -1.64 16.15
C ILE A 289 0.99 -1.28 14.68
N LEU A 290 -0.23 -0.80 14.39
CA LEU A 290 -0.65 -0.42 13.05
C LEU A 290 0.07 0.85 12.58
N LEU A 291 0.52 1.72 13.50
CA LEU A 291 1.33 2.89 13.18
C LEU A 291 2.75 2.51 12.76
N ASP A 292 3.36 1.56 13.47
CA ASP A 292 4.71 1.08 13.14
C ASP A 292 4.72 0.38 11.77
N TYR A 293 3.71 -0.47 11.52
CA TYR A 293 3.53 -1.10 10.22
C TYR A 293 3.20 -0.10 9.11
N ALA A 294 2.32 0.86 9.37
CA ALA A 294 1.99 1.90 8.40
C ALA A 294 3.22 2.75 8.03
N GLY A 295 4.10 3.03 8.99
CA GLY A 295 5.36 3.76 8.75
C GLY A 295 6.32 2.97 7.84
N ASN A 296 6.55 1.70 8.16
CA ASN A 296 7.41 0.81 7.36
C ASN A 296 6.84 0.60 5.95
N LEU A 297 5.53 0.38 5.85
CA LEU A 297 4.83 0.22 4.59
C LEU A 297 4.89 1.50 3.74
N ALA A 298 4.64 2.66 4.34
CA ALA A 298 4.75 3.94 3.64
C ALA A 298 6.16 4.19 3.13
N SER A 299 7.19 3.90 3.94
CA SER A 299 8.58 4.00 3.53
C SER A 299 8.88 3.09 2.34
N ALA A 300 8.47 1.81 2.40
CA ALA A 300 8.65 0.85 1.31
C ALA A 300 7.92 1.28 0.02
N MET A 301 6.72 1.83 0.14
CA MET A 301 5.97 2.38 -0.99
C MET A 301 6.67 3.59 -1.60
N VAL A 302 7.09 4.56 -0.79
CA VAL A 302 7.80 5.76 -1.27
C VAL A 302 9.11 5.36 -1.94
N GLN A 303 9.86 4.42 -1.36
CA GLN A 303 11.09 3.92 -1.95
C GLN A 303 10.82 3.30 -3.32
N THR A 304 9.75 2.51 -3.46
CA THR A 304 9.35 1.93 -4.75
C THR A 304 8.97 3.00 -5.77
N LEU A 305 8.33 4.08 -5.35
CA LEU A 305 7.95 5.22 -6.20
C LEU A 305 9.13 6.10 -6.62
N LEU A 306 10.11 6.31 -5.73
CA LEU A 306 11.23 7.22 -5.95
C LEU A 306 12.47 6.54 -6.57
N ASN A 307 12.56 5.22 -6.52
CA ASN A 307 13.70 4.50 -7.10
C ASN A 307 13.91 4.83 -8.59
N PRO A 308 12.87 4.90 -9.46
CA PRO A 308 13.04 5.37 -10.83
C PRO A 308 13.56 6.80 -10.95
N VAL A 309 13.15 7.70 -10.05
CA VAL A 309 13.60 9.10 -10.03
C VAL A 309 15.10 9.18 -9.72
N LEU A 310 15.58 8.36 -8.78
CA LEU A 310 17.01 8.22 -8.48
C LEU A 310 17.81 7.82 -9.73
N PHE A 311 17.41 6.73 -10.39
CA PHE A 311 18.11 6.25 -11.59
C PHE A 311 18.05 7.24 -12.75
N GLN A 312 16.89 7.84 -13.02
CA GLN A 312 16.75 8.85 -14.06
C GLN A 312 17.58 10.10 -13.77
N GLY A 313 17.63 10.54 -12.50
CA GLY A 313 18.49 11.64 -12.05
C GLY A 313 19.97 11.35 -12.29
N LEU A 314 20.45 10.15 -11.92
CA LEU A 314 21.83 9.73 -12.16
C LEU A 314 22.17 9.68 -13.65
N ILE A 315 21.28 9.13 -14.48
CA ILE A 315 21.46 9.11 -15.94
C ILE A 315 21.54 10.53 -16.49
N LEU A 316 20.66 11.44 -16.05
CA LEU A 316 20.66 12.83 -16.51
C LEU A 316 21.95 13.56 -16.09
N ALA A 317 22.43 13.33 -14.88
CA ALA A 317 23.70 13.90 -14.39
C ALA A 317 24.90 13.39 -15.21
N LEU A 318 24.91 12.10 -15.56
CA LEU A 318 25.95 11.50 -16.38
C LEU A 318 25.94 12.06 -17.81
N ILE A 319 24.76 12.17 -18.42
CA ILE A 319 24.59 12.78 -19.75
C ILE A 319 25.08 14.23 -19.72
N GLY A 320 24.64 15.02 -18.73
CA GLY A 320 25.07 16.41 -18.59
C GLY A 320 26.58 16.55 -18.40
N SER A 321 27.19 15.66 -17.60
CA SER A 321 28.64 15.63 -17.39
C SER A 321 29.40 15.31 -18.69
N ALA A 322 28.93 14.32 -19.47
CA ALA A 322 29.50 13.99 -20.76
C ALA A 322 29.39 15.16 -21.76
N MET A 323 28.27 15.89 -21.74
CA MET A 323 28.09 17.08 -22.58
C MET A 323 29.11 18.18 -22.22
N VAL A 324 29.25 18.52 -20.94
CA VAL A 324 30.24 19.51 -20.48
C VAL A 324 31.67 19.08 -20.81
N ALA A 325 32.01 17.81 -20.62
CA ALA A 325 33.32 17.27 -21.00
C ALA A 325 33.56 17.38 -22.51
N GLY A 326 32.57 17.01 -23.34
CA GLY A 326 32.64 17.15 -24.79
C GLY A 326 32.84 18.59 -25.25
N ALA A 327 32.20 19.55 -24.58
CA ALA A 327 32.38 20.98 -24.85
C ALA A 327 33.82 21.46 -24.63
N TYR A 328 34.57 20.82 -23.73
CA TYR A 328 35.97 21.13 -23.47
C TYR A 328 36.88 20.70 -24.63
N PHE A 329 36.59 19.57 -25.27
CA PHE A 329 37.40 19.03 -26.38
C PHE A 329 37.14 19.70 -27.74
N ILE A 330 36.01 20.38 -27.91
CA ILE A 330 35.71 21.11 -29.15
C ILE A 330 36.57 22.39 -29.21
N LYS A 331 37.56 22.40 -30.12
CA LYS A 331 38.33 23.59 -30.47
C LYS A 331 37.40 24.67 -31.01
N VAL A 332 37.47 25.85 -30.41
CA VAL A 332 36.78 27.04 -30.91
C VAL A 332 37.58 27.55 -32.10
N ASN A 333 37.17 27.23 -33.32
CA ASN A 333 37.61 27.99 -34.48
C ASN A 333 36.96 29.37 -34.35
N LYS A 334 37.78 30.37 -34.03
CA LYS A 334 37.37 31.78 -34.02
C LYS A 334 37.08 32.25 -35.43
#